data_AF-A0A7X9S0C7-F1
#
_entry.id   AF-A0A7X9S0C7-F1
#
_cell.length_a   1.000
_cell.length_b   1.000
_cell.length_c   1.000
_cell.angle_alpha   90.00
_cell.angle_beta   90.00
_cell.angle_gamma   90.00
#
_symmetry.space_group_name_H-M   'P 1'
#
loop_
_entity.id
_entity.type
_entity.pdbx_description
1 polymer ?
#
loop_
_entity_poly.entity_id
_entity_poly.type
_entity_poly.pdbx_seq_one_letter_code
_entity_poly.pdbx_strand_id
1 'polypeptide(L)'
;MRQLFVLLFLLNGLNQICAQESNDPIKLFVSSRVDTTSKDVRSIIQLYENYYKSKPDSIYNNPYWNKKEKELYNDFDFSRVSIFQGGMDATYLFRAFSPFVMSVEPLGEKYQIRVLFASNTTNPKYIGSKVWCIQKLNAIKENDQWVLENLIVGISKKWSTKRSGIIEYVYPPNHSFDKTAAKNAEKFCSEIIKRFNPAYKSTFKYYVTNSIDDMGLLENFDFYFVGITTGKAREGMILTAKGDEYYPHEFVHKLLPENPNRGYIIEEGLAVYLGTRENKTEYENLMKKLATDLKTSPEKINFKSIISQEVRYNGYPTAYPAGAGICELIYNLKGDDGLRQLMKSDTKDFESIIKSVCSITKLTEAKVQAEWNKTLEKYIGKSSQTEEIQN
;
A
#
# COMPACT_ATOMS: atom_id res chain seq x y z
N MET A 1 2.02 -64.81 44.39
CA MET A 1 1.14 -64.30 43.32
C MET A 1 0.51 -63.01 43.80
N ARG A 2 0.76 -61.87 43.12
CA ARG A 2 0.33 -60.48 43.42
C ARG A 2 0.83 -59.93 44.77
N GLN A 3 1.21 -58.67 44.98
CA GLN A 3 1.38 -57.44 44.21
C GLN A 3 2.11 -56.49 45.20
N LEU A 4 3.12 -55.73 44.79
CA LEU A 4 3.35 -54.40 45.37
C LEU A 4 4.16 -53.53 44.40
N PHE A 5 3.48 -52.52 43.87
CA PHE A 5 4.06 -51.38 43.18
C PHE A 5 4.76 -50.49 44.22
N VAL A 6 6.00 -50.08 43.97
CA VAL A 6 6.60 -48.89 44.61
C VAL A 6 6.97 -47.93 43.49
N LEU A 7 6.24 -46.81 43.48
CA LEU A 7 6.42 -45.64 42.64
C LEU A 7 7.76 -44.98 43.01
N LEU A 8 8.67 -44.82 42.04
CA LEU A 8 9.84 -43.96 42.19
C LEU A 8 9.60 -42.66 41.42
N PHE A 9 9.68 -41.56 42.16
CA PHE A 9 9.64 -40.19 41.67
C PHE A 9 10.73 -39.95 40.61
N LEU A 10 10.32 -39.51 39.42
CA LEU A 10 11.20 -38.82 38.47
C LEU A 10 10.62 -37.41 38.22
N LEU A 11 11.15 -36.46 38.97
CA LEU A 11 11.12 -35.03 38.67
C LEU A 11 11.93 -34.81 37.39
N ASN A 12 11.27 -34.83 36.23
CA ASN A 12 11.84 -34.26 35.02
C ASN A 12 11.35 -32.83 34.88
N GLY A 13 12.28 -31.90 35.11
CA GLY A 13 12.10 -30.48 34.88
C GLY A 13 11.76 -30.22 33.42
N LEU A 14 10.59 -29.60 33.21
CA LEU A 14 10.24 -28.91 31.99
C LEU A 14 11.17 -27.70 31.86
N ASN A 15 12.32 -27.88 31.21
CA ASN A 15 13.05 -26.75 30.64
C ASN A 15 12.22 -26.19 29.49
N GLN A 16 11.44 -25.16 29.79
CA GLN A 16 10.97 -24.23 28.75
C GLN A 16 12.22 -23.61 28.14
N ILE A 17 12.57 -24.05 26.93
CA ILE A 17 13.49 -23.33 26.06
C ILE A 17 12.70 -22.09 25.59
N CYS A 18 12.72 -21.04 26.40
CA CYS A 18 12.51 -19.70 25.88
C CYS A 18 13.70 -19.44 24.95
N ALA A 19 13.47 -19.50 23.64
CA ALA A 19 14.40 -18.94 22.67
C ALA A 19 14.61 -17.47 23.07
N GLN A 20 15.77 -17.15 23.64
CA GLN A 20 16.17 -15.78 23.85
C GLN A 20 16.24 -15.13 22.46
N GLU A 21 15.42 -14.10 22.23
CA GLU A 21 15.59 -13.25 21.07
C GLU A 21 16.99 -12.64 21.18
N SER A 22 17.91 -13.09 20.32
CA SER A 22 19.24 -12.49 20.25
C SER A 22 19.07 -11.07 19.75
N ASN A 23 19.36 -10.10 20.63
CA ASN A 23 19.50 -8.68 20.33
C ASN A 23 20.78 -8.43 19.51
N ASP A 24 21.00 -9.23 18.47
CA ASP A 24 22.16 -9.02 17.60
C ASP A 24 22.02 -7.64 16.95
N PRO A 25 23.05 -6.79 17.05
CA PRO A 25 22.98 -5.47 16.48
C PRO A 25 22.77 -5.60 14.97
N ILE A 26 21.81 -4.85 14.45
CA ILE A 26 21.61 -4.66 13.01
C ILE A 26 22.97 -4.47 12.35
N LYS A 27 23.35 -5.42 11.48
CA LYS A 27 24.62 -5.44 10.76
C LYS A 27 24.37 -5.67 9.28
N LEU A 28 24.95 -4.82 8.45
CA LEU A 28 24.86 -4.95 6.99
C LEU A 28 25.92 -5.94 6.48
N PHE A 29 25.52 -6.83 5.58
CA PHE A 29 26.47 -7.52 4.72
C PHE A 29 26.83 -6.63 3.54
N VAL A 30 28.07 -6.67 3.08
CA VAL A 30 28.55 -5.79 2.01
C VAL A 30 29.16 -6.63 0.90
N SER A 31 28.74 -6.35 -0.33
CA SER A 31 29.32 -6.96 -1.54
C SER A 31 30.80 -6.63 -1.67
N SER A 32 31.61 -7.61 -2.08
CA SER A 32 33.04 -7.41 -2.36
C SER A 32 33.31 -6.42 -3.49
N ARG A 33 32.29 -6.07 -4.29
CA ARG A 33 32.37 -5.02 -5.32
C ARG A 33 32.33 -3.60 -4.76
N VAL A 34 31.93 -3.42 -3.51
CA VAL A 34 31.86 -2.10 -2.88
C VAL A 34 33.25 -1.70 -2.41
N ASP A 35 33.75 -0.56 -2.93
CA ASP A 35 35.05 -0.02 -2.54
C ASP A 35 35.01 0.55 -1.12
N THR A 36 35.20 -0.32 -0.14
CA THR A 36 35.30 0.04 1.27
C THR A 36 36.64 0.67 1.65
N THR A 37 37.57 0.90 0.70
CA THR A 37 38.78 1.70 0.96
C THR A 37 38.48 3.20 0.92
N SER A 38 37.43 3.61 0.20
CA SER A 38 36.90 4.98 0.19
C SER A 38 36.26 5.36 1.53
N LYS A 39 36.69 6.51 2.09
CA LYS A 39 36.13 7.07 3.33
C LYS A 39 34.65 7.43 3.18
N ASP A 40 34.25 7.99 2.05
CA ASP A 40 32.87 8.38 1.79
C ASP A 40 31.97 7.14 1.69
N VAL A 41 32.41 6.10 0.96
CA VAL A 41 31.67 4.84 0.84
C VAL A 41 31.44 4.20 2.21
N ARG A 42 32.47 4.11 3.07
CA ARG A 42 32.29 3.59 4.44
C ARG A 42 31.33 4.43 5.26
N SER A 43 31.37 5.75 5.12
CA SER A 43 30.49 6.67 5.85
C SER A 43 29.03 6.50 5.43
N ILE A 44 28.77 6.22 4.15
CA ILE A 44 27.41 5.98 3.62
C ILE A 44 26.86 4.63 4.07
N ILE A 45 27.69 3.58 4.10
CA ILE A 45 27.30 2.28 4.66
C ILE A 45 26.92 2.45 6.14
N GLN A 46 27.73 3.20 6.91
CA GLN A 46 27.45 3.48 8.31
C GLN A 46 26.19 4.33 8.51
N LEU A 47 25.96 5.35 7.65
CA LEU A 47 24.74 6.14 7.63
C LEU A 47 23.50 5.25 7.48
N TYR A 48 23.51 4.35 6.50
CA TYR A 48 22.40 3.46 6.23
C TYR A 48 22.17 2.46 7.38
N GLU A 49 23.25 1.93 7.97
CA GLU A 49 23.14 1.05 9.15
C GLU A 49 22.53 1.78 10.35
N ASN A 50 22.99 3.00 10.60
CA ASN A 50 22.49 3.85 11.69
C ASN A 50 21.03 4.26 11.47
N TYR A 51 20.63 4.50 10.21
CA TYR A 51 19.26 4.75 9.84
C TYR A 51 18.34 3.61 10.29
N TYR A 52 18.66 2.35 9.98
CA TYR A 52 17.83 1.22 10.43
C TYR A 52 17.89 0.97 11.95
N LYS A 53 19.07 1.16 12.58
CA LYS A 53 19.20 1.12 14.05
C LYS A 53 18.33 2.16 14.75
N SER A 54 18.01 3.25 14.08
CA SER A 54 17.14 4.30 14.61
C SER A 54 15.64 3.97 14.57
N LYS A 55 15.24 2.78 14.11
CA LYS A 55 13.83 2.35 14.03
C LYS A 55 13.00 3.22 13.08
N PRO A 56 13.34 3.23 11.77
CA PRO A 56 12.63 4.03 10.79
C PRO A 56 11.22 3.53 10.46
N ASP A 57 10.76 2.44 11.10
CA ASP A 57 9.40 1.92 10.99
C ASP A 57 8.32 2.90 11.49
N SER A 58 8.70 3.93 12.24
CA SER A 58 7.82 5.00 12.74
C SER A 58 8.20 6.38 12.22
N ILE A 59 7.23 7.30 12.19
CA ILE A 59 7.45 8.70 11.76
C ILE A 59 7.90 9.54 12.96
N TYR A 60 9.11 10.11 12.86
CA TYR A 60 9.67 11.09 13.80
C TYR A 60 10.81 11.85 13.10
N ASN A 61 11.39 12.87 13.76
CA ASN A 61 12.54 13.60 13.22
C ASN A 61 13.81 12.73 13.19
N ASN A 62 13.95 11.89 12.16
CA ASN A 62 15.08 11.00 11.98
C ASN A 62 16.35 11.81 11.62
N PRO A 63 17.46 11.68 12.37
CA PRO A 63 18.67 12.49 12.15
C PRO A 63 19.44 12.08 10.89
N TYR A 64 19.13 10.94 10.27
CA TYR A 64 19.82 10.40 9.10
C TYR A 64 19.15 10.77 7.77
N TRP A 65 18.07 11.54 7.82
CA TRP A 65 17.36 12.04 6.65
C TRP A 65 17.57 13.53 6.46
N ASN A 66 17.65 13.98 5.20
CA ASN A 66 17.88 15.40 4.88
C ASN A 66 16.77 16.31 5.43
N LYS A 67 17.15 17.53 5.81
CA LYS A 67 16.25 18.48 6.44
C LYS A 67 15.10 18.91 5.51
N LYS A 68 15.41 19.15 4.23
CA LYS A 68 14.45 19.68 3.24
C LYS A 68 13.22 18.77 3.08
N GLU A 69 13.40 17.47 3.00
CA GLU A 69 12.29 16.53 2.84
C GLU A 69 11.49 16.35 4.12
N LYS A 70 12.14 16.39 5.30
CA LYS A 70 11.44 16.37 6.60
C LYS A 70 10.58 17.61 6.84
N GLU A 71 10.94 18.75 6.26
CA GLU A 71 10.14 19.97 6.30
C GLU A 71 8.97 19.93 5.31
N LEU A 72 9.10 19.17 4.23
CA LEU A 72 8.12 19.11 3.15
C LEU A 72 7.08 18.00 3.35
N TYR A 73 7.47 16.89 3.96
CA TYR A 73 6.63 15.71 4.14
C TYR A 73 6.67 15.23 5.58
N ASN A 74 5.50 14.88 6.11
CA ASN A 74 5.40 14.18 7.38
C ASN A 74 6.01 12.78 7.27
N ASP A 75 5.67 12.03 6.20
CA ASP A 75 6.31 10.75 5.89
C ASP A 75 7.36 10.94 4.78
N PHE A 76 8.57 11.29 5.19
CA PHE A 76 9.66 11.71 4.31
C PHE A 76 10.45 10.54 3.68
N ASP A 77 10.43 9.33 4.25
CA ASP A 77 10.99 8.15 3.59
C ASP A 77 9.90 7.46 2.76
N PHE A 78 10.03 7.59 1.44
CA PHE A 78 9.00 7.16 0.50
C PHE A 78 8.88 5.64 0.40
N SER A 79 9.86 4.89 0.90
CA SER A 79 9.83 3.43 0.95
C SER A 79 9.27 2.87 2.24
N ARG A 80 9.20 3.68 3.31
CA ARG A 80 8.91 3.24 4.69
C ARG A 80 7.62 2.43 4.78
N VAL A 81 6.51 3.01 4.31
CA VAL A 81 5.19 2.40 4.46
C VAL A 81 5.09 1.05 3.77
N SER A 82 5.78 0.89 2.63
CA SER A 82 5.88 -0.38 1.92
C SER A 82 6.77 -1.34 2.71
N ILE A 83 8.02 -0.98 3.02
CA ILE A 83 8.99 -1.87 3.67
C ILE A 83 8.44 -2.45 4.98
N PHE A 84 7.74 -1.64 5.78
CA PHE A 84 7.27 -2.00 7.12
C PHE A 84 5.80 -2.46 7.17
N GLN A 85 5.20 -2.77 6.01
CA GLN A 85 3.82 -3.25 5.96
C GLN A 85 3.62 -4.59 6.70
N GLY A 86 2.39 -4.85 7.14
CA GLY A 86 2.03 -6.15 7.74
C GLY A 86 2.58 -6.38 9.15
N GLY A 87 2.89 -5.31 9.88
CA GLY A 87 3.43 -5.38 11.24
C GLY A 87 4.95 -5.64 11.28
N MET A 88 5.66 -5.37 10.18
CA MET A 88 7.10 -5.50 10.13
C MET A 88 7.75 -4.29 10.82
N ASP A 89 8.63 -4.54 11.79
CA ASP A 89 9.56 -3.52 12.30
C ASP A 89 10.97 -3.74 11.71
N ALA A 90 11.88 -2.80 11.97
CA ALA A 90 13.27 -2.89 11.47
C ALA A 90 14.01 -4.14 11.96
N THR A 91 13.75 -4.60 13.19
CA THR A 91 14.43 -5.76 13.78
C THR A 91 13.94 -7.04 13.10
N TYR A 92 12.63 -7.19 12.97
CA TYR A 92 12.01 -8.33 12.32
C TYR A 92 12.38 -8.38 10.83
N LEU A 93 12.38 -7.24 10.14
CA LEU A 93 12.81 -7.14 8.75
C LEU A 93 14.23 -7.69 8.58
N PHE A 94 15.20 -7.26 9.40
CA PHE A 94 16.60 -7.69 9.27
C PHE A 94 16.78 -9.18 9.60
N ARG A 95 15.99 -9.69 10.55
CA ARG A 95 15.96 -11.11 10.91
C ARG A 95 15.40 -11.97 9.79
N ALA A 96 14.30 -11.54 9.16
CA ALA A 96 13.62 -12.29 8.11
C ALA A 96 14.30 -12.14 6.74
N PHE A 97 14.83 -10.95 6.45
CA PHE A 97 15.41 -10.54 5.18
C PHE A 97 16.76 -9.85 5.43
N SER A 98 17.83 -10.65 5.46
CA SER A 98 19.17 -10.14 5.73
C SER A 98 19.60 -9.11 4.69
N PRO A 99 19.92 -7.87 5.09
CA PRO A 99 20.28 -6.82 4.15
C PRO A 99 21.69 -7.00 3.62
N PHE A 100 21.82 -6.84 2.31
CA PHE A 100 23.07 -6.96 1.57
C PHE A 100 23.29 -5.72 0.71
N VAL A 101 24.28 -4.90 1.07
CA VAL A 101 24.70 -3.72 0.31
C VAL A 101 25.31 -4.20 -1.00
N MET A 102 24.56 -4.01 -2.09
CA MET A 102 24.94 -4.44 -3.43
C MET A 102 25.96 -3.48 -4.05
N SER A 103 25.71 -2.17 -3.93
CA SER A 103 26.61 -1.14 -4.41
C SER A 103 26.45 0.18 -3.64
N VAL A 104 27.53 0.97 -3.66
CA VAL A 104 27.57 2.38 -3.25
C VAL A 104 28.35 3.11 -4.33
N GLU A 105 27.66 3.89 -5.14
CA GLU A 105 28.20 4.45 -6.39
C GLU A 105 28.13 5.98 -6.37
N PRO A 106 29.18 6.69 -6.84
CA PRO A 106 29.14 8.14 -6.97
C PRO A 106 28.15 8.56 -8.06
N LEU A 107 27.41 9.64 -7.82
CA LEU A 107 26.47 10.26 -8.74
C LEU A 107 26.65 11.79 -8.68
N GLY A 108 27.65 12.29 -9.41
CA GLY A 108 28.08 13.68 -9.30
C GLY A 108 28.63 13.97 -7.90
N GLU A 109 28.05 14.94 -7.20
CA GLU A 109 28.40 15.29 -5.81
C GLU A 109 27.70 14.42 -4.76
N LYS A 110 26.83 13.51 -5.20
CA LYS A 110 26.06 12.59 -4.35
C LYS A 110 26.64 11.18 -4.44
N TYR A 111 26.14 10.30 -3.58
CA TYR A 111 26.26 8.86 -3.76
C TYR A 111 24.88 8.21 -3.82
N GLN A 112 24.83 6.99 -4.34
CA GLN A 112 23.64 6.16 -4.36
C GLN A 112 23.97 4.81 -3.76
N ILE A 113 23.18 4.39 -2.78
CA ILE A 113 23.29 3.07 -2.14
C ILE A 113 22.15 2.18 -2.60
N ARG A 114 22.48 0.91 -2.93
CA ARG A 114 21.52 -0.14 -3.29
C ARG A 114 21.64 -1.30 -2.31
N VAL A 115 20.55 -1.64 -1.64
CA VAL A 115 20.52 -2.68 -0.60
C VAL A 115 19.43 -3.70 -0.90
N LEU A 116 19.83 -4.96 -1.04
CA LEU A 116 18.93 -6.09 -1.20
C LEU A 116 18.44 -6.57 0.16
N PHE A 117 17.14 -6.68 0.34
CA PHE A 117 16.50 -7.39 1.44
C PHE A 117 16.02 -8.74 0.94
N ALA A 118 16.69 -9.82 1.33
CA ALA A 118 16.34 -11.17 0.91
C ALA A 118 16.41 -12.17 2.06
N SER A 119 15.49 -13.13 2.07
CA SER A 119 15.48 -14.22 3.03
C SER A 119 16.36 -15.38 2.55
N ASN A 120 16.84 -16.19 3.49
CA ASN A 120 17.57 -17.42 3.19
C ASN A 120 16.64 -18.63 2.97
N THR A 121 15.33 -18.41 2.78
CA THR A 121 14.37 -19.50 2.62
C THR A 121 14.69 -20.35 1.39
N THR A 122 14.62 -21.66 1.57
CA THR A 122 14.67 -22.66 0.49
C THR A 122 13.33 -23.36 0.32
N ASN A 123 12.32 -23.00 1.12
CA ASN A 123 11.00 -23.59 1.06
C ASN A 123 10.29 -23.18 -0.24
N PRO A 124 9.90 -24.13 -1.13
CA PRO A 124 9.25 -23.82 -2.40
C PRO A 124 7.97 -22.99 -2.26
N LYS A 125 7.25 -23.10 -1.13
CA LYS A 125 6.05 -22.31 -0.86
C LYS A 125 6.32 -20.81 -0.72
N TYR A 126 7.51 -20.44 -0.23
CA TYR A 126 7.86 -19.06 0.09
C TYR A 126 8.96 -18.48 -0.82
N ILE A 127 9.51 -19.30 -1.73
CA ILE A 127 10.63 -18.92 -2.58
C ILE A 127 10.30 -17.73 -3.50
N GLY A 128 9.04 -17.60 -3.93
CA GLY A 128 8.58 -16.49 -4.77
C GLY A 128 8.63 -15.13 -4.06
N SER A 129 8.63 -15.11 -2.73
CA SER A 129 8.75 -13.90 -1.91
C SER A 129 10.12 -13.81 -1.24
N LYS A 130 11.13 -14.52 -1.76
CA LYS A 130 12.48 -14.55 -1.19
C LYS A 130 13.11 -13.16 -1.15
N VAL A 131 12.92 -12.38 -2.22
CA VAL A 131 13.36 -10.98 -2.30
C VAL A 131 12.21 -10.10 -1.82
N TRP A 132 12.42 -9.38 -0.74
CA TRP A 132 11.47 -8.40 -0.22
C TRP A 132 11.47 -7.15 -1.11
N CYS A 133 12.66 -6.56 -1.26
CA CYS A 133 12.92 -5.42 -2.14
C CYS A 133 14.42 -5.24 -2.39
N ILE A 134 14.74 -4.38 -3.36
CA ILE A 134 16.03 -3.72 -3.50
C ILE A 134 15.76 -2.24 -3.25
N GLN A 135 16.05 -1.77 -2.03
CA GLN A 135 15.93 -0.37 -1.68
C GLN A 135 17.11 0.41 -2.25
N LYS A 136 16.82 1.61 -2.76
CA LYS A 136 17.80 2.48 -3.37
C LYS A 136 17.58 3.91 -2.91
N LEU A 137 18.61 4.50 -2.33
CA LEU A 137 18.55 5.85 -1.76
C LEU A 137 19.73 6.68 -2.24
N ASN A 138 19.53 8.00 -2.31
CA ASN A 138 20.63 8.92 -2.47
C ASN A 138 21.22 9.25 -1.09
N ALA A 139 22.53 9.49 -1.05
CA ALA A 139 23.22 10.12 0.06
C ALA A 139 23.77 11.48 -0.39
N ILE A 140 23.44 12.53 0.34
CA ILE A 140 23.83 13.92 0.06
C ILE A 140 24.57 14.50 1.27
N LYS A 141 25.36 15.57 1.07
CA LYS A 141 26.00 16.29 2.17
C LYS A 141 25.11 17.43 2.68
N GLU A 142 24.88 17.47 3.98
CA GLU A 142 24.34 18.62 4.72
C GLU A 142 25.29 18.94 5.87
N ASN A 143 25.84 20.17 5.91
CA ASN A 143 26.81 20.60 6.94
C ASN A 143 27.98 19.60 7.12
N ASP A 144 28.59 19.19 6.00
CA ASP A 144 29.68 18.20 5.94
C ASP A 144 29.34 16.78 6.46
N GLN A 145 28.07 16.47 6.73
CA GLN A 145 27.59 15.14 7.11
C GLN A 145 26.76 14.51 5.99
N TRP A 146 26.88 13.20 5.82
CA TRP A 146 26.04 12.46 4.89
C TRP A 146 24.64 12.23 5.48
N VAL A 147 23.60 12.46 4.69
CA VAL A 147 22.20 12.20 5.01
C VAL A 147 21.47 11.58 3.80
N LEU A 148 20.38 10.85 4.05
CA LEU A 148 19.59 10.17 3.03
C LEU A 148 18.60 11.13 2.33
N GLU A 149 18.31 10.86 1.06
CA GLU A 149 17.37 11.62 0.21
C GLU A 149 16.59 10.65 -0.71
N ASN A 150 15.31 10.93 -0.96
CA ASN A 150 14.52 10.16 -1.93
C ASN A 150 15.05 10.31 -3.36
N LEU A 151 14.87 9.27 -4.16
CA LEU A 151 15.27 9.28 -5.58
C LEU A 151 14.43 10.24 -6.43
N ILE A 152 13.16 10.43 -6.06
CA ILE A 152 12.19 11.23 -6.83
C ILE A 152 12.70 12.65 -7.13
N VAL A 153 13.49 13.24 -6.22
CA VAL A 153 14.07 14.59 -6.36
C VAL A 153 15.00 14.66 -7.58
N GLY A 154 15.85 13.65 -7.75
CA GLY A 154 16.77 13.56 -8.88
C GLY A 154 16.06 13.11 -10.16
N ILE A 155 15.23 12.08 -10.06
CA ILE A 155 14.53 11.47 -11.20
C ILE A 155 13.64 12.50 -11.91
N SER A 156 12.80 13.21 -11.14
CA SER A 156 11.81 14.12 -11.70
C SER A 156 12.35 15.49 -12.10
N LYS A 157 13.64 15.78 -11.88
CA LYS A 157 14.23 17.10 -12.17
C LYS A 157 14.12 17.52 -13.64
N LYS A 158 14.16 16.55 -14.56
CA LYS A 158 14.04 16.78 -16.01
C LYS A 158 12.67 16.40 -16.57
N TRP A 159 11.72 16.07 -15.71
CA TRP A 159 10.38 15.68 -16.12
C TRP A 159 9.58 16.90 -16.51
N SER A 160 8.64 16.70 -17.43
CA SER A 160 7.72 17.75 -17.84
C SER A 160 6.59 17.87 -16.81
N THR A 161 6.07 19.08 -16.68
CA THR A 161 4.96 19.38 -15.78
C THR A 161 3.81 20.02 -16.54
N LYS A 162 2.58 19.62 -16.21
CA LYS A 162 1.38 20.24 -16.77
C LYS A 162 0.25 20.25 -15.77
N ARG A 163 -0.53 21.33 -15.75
CA ARG A 163 -1.66 21.47 -14.82
C ARG A 163 -3.00 21.34 -15.55
N SER A 164 -3.93 20.60 -14.95
CA SER A 164 -5.36 20.61 -15.32
C SER A 164 -6.19 20.69 -14.04
N GLY A 165 -6.90 21.80 -13.84
CA GLY A 165 -7.60 22.09 -12.59
C GLY A 165 -6.69 22.03 -11.36
N ILE A 166 -6.98 21.10 -10.45
CA ILE A 166 -6.24 20.90 -9.19
C ILE A 166 -5.10 19.88 -9.30
N ILE A 167 -4.93 19.23 -10.46
CA ILE A 167 -3.93 18.19 -10.68
C ILE A 167 -2.72 18.80 -11.38
N GLU A 168 -1.54 18.65 -10.78
CA GLU A 168 -0.25 18.94 -11.40
C GLU A 168 0.39 17.63 -11.85
N TYR A 169 0.30 17.34 -13.14
CA TYR A 169 0.92 16.18 -13.75
C TYR A 169 2.42 16.36 -13.86
N VAL A 170 3.18 15.34 -13.47
CA VAL A 170 4.65 15.28 -13.60
C VAL A 170 4.99 13.98 -14.31
N TYR A 171 5.64 14.05 -15.47
CA TYR A 171 5.79 12.89 -16.33
C TYR A 171 7.14 12.87 -17.07
N PRO A 172 7.71 11.68 -17.36
CA PRO A 172 9.03 11.57 -17.94
C PRO A 172 9.07 12.11 -19.38
N PRO A 173 10.25 12.47 -19.90
CA PRO A 173 10.38 13.10 -21.23
C PRO A 173 9.85 12.27 -22.40
N ASN A 174 9.77 10.95 -22.23
CA ASN A 174 9.26 10.01 -23.23
C ASN A 174 7.74 9.75 -23.10
N HIS A 175 7.06 10.37 -22.13
CA HIS A 175 5.61 10.24 -21.96
C HIS A 175 4.88 11.23 -22.86
N SER A 176 3.88 10.73 -23.59
CA SER A 176 3.00 11.57 -24.42
C SER A 176 1.76 11.95 -23.61
N PHE A 177 1.70 13.21 -23.18
CA PHE A 177 0.60 13.70 -22.34
C PHE A 177 -0.77 13.64 -23.04
N ASP A 178 -1.72 12.88 -22.50
CA ASP A 178 -3.10 12.84 -23.01
C ASP A 178 -3.94 13.97 -22.40
N LYS A 179 -4.23 14.98 -23.23
CA LYS A 179 -5.05 16.14 -22.84
C LYS A 179 -6.50 15.77 -22.55
N THR A 180 -7.04 14.76 -23.23
CA THR A 180 -8.42 14.32 -23.08
C THR A 180 -8.58 13.58 -21.75
N ALA A 181 -7.66 12.65 -21.45
CA ALA A 181 -7.62 11.96 -20.17
C ALA A 181 -7.48 12.95 -18.99
N ALA A 182 -6.58 13.95 -19.11
CA ALA A 182 -6.43 14.99 -18.09
C ALA A 182 -7.69 15.85 -17.89
N LYS A 183 -8.45 16.11 -18.97
CA LYS A 183 -9.73 16.83 -18.87
C LYS A 183 -10.82 16.00 -18.22
N ASN A 184 -10.85 14.69 -18.49
CA ASN A 184 -11.75 13.77 -17.80
C ASN A 184 -11.41 13.70 -16.30
N ALA A 185 -10.12 13.64 -15.96
CA ALA A 185 -9.64 13.68 -14.57
C ALA A 185 -10.08 14.96 -13.85
N GLU A 186 -9.92 16.12 -14.49
CA GLU A 186 -10.35 17.41 -13.93
C GLU A 186 -11.85 17.44 -13.64
N LYS A 187 -12.67 16.93 -14.58
CA LYS A 187 -14.12 16.84 -14.42
C LYS A 187 -14.48 15.90 -13.27
N PHE A 188 -13.94 14.69 -13.26
CA PHE A 188 -14.16 13.69 -12.22
C PHE A 188 -13.82 14.25 -10.83
N CYS A 189 -12.63 14.83 -10.68
CA CYS A 189 -12.20 15.41 -9.41
C CYS A 189 -13.15 16.54 -8.95
N SER A 190 -13.57 17.40 -9.88
CA SER A 190 -14.52 18.48 -9.58
C SER A 190 -15.87 17.95 -9.08
N GLU A 191 -16.35 16.85 -9.65
CA GLU A 191 -17.59 16.19 -9.23
C GLU A 191 -17.46 15.56 -7.84
N ILE A 192 -16.36 14.85 -7.57
CA ILE A 192 -16.09 14.26 -6.25
C ILE A 192 -15.99 15.34 -5.17
N ILE A 193 -15.24 16.41 -5.42
CA ILE A 193 -15.11 17.54 -4.49
C ILE A 193 -16.49 18.16 -4.22
N LYS A 194 -17.24 18.49 -5.27
CA LYS A 194 -18.57 19.09 -5.12
C LYS A 194 -19.51 18.22 -4.29
N ARG A 195 -19.50 16.90 -4.49
CA ARG A 195 -20.43 15.97 -3.85
C ARG A 195 -20.03 15.59 -2.42
N PHE A 196 -18.74 15.42 -2.16
CA PHE A 196 -18.25 14.75 -0.95
C PHE A 196 -17.26 15.56 -0.12
N ASN A 197 -16.56 16.52 -0.72
CA ASN A 197 -15.56 17.33 -0.01
C ASN A 197 -15.48 18.78 -0.52
N PRO A 198 -16.55 19.58 -0.43
CA PRO A 198 -16.58 20.94 -1.00
C PRO A 198 -15.60 21.92 -0.32
N ALA A 199 -15.01 21.53 0.81
CA ALA A 199 -13.98 22.30 1.50
C ALA A 199 -12.56 22.05 0.94
N TYR A 200 -12.38 21.08 0.05
CA TYR A 200 -11.08 20.76 -0.55
C TYR A 200 -10.61 21.91 -1.45
N LYS A 201 -9.44 22.48 -1.13
CA LYS A 201 -8.86 23.64 -1.85
C LYS A 201 -7.42 23.44 -2.33
N SER A 202 -6.84 22.28 -2.04
CA SER A 202 -5.43 22.01 -2.31
C SER A 202 -5.21 21.50 -3.73
N THR A 203 -3.98 21.60 -4.21
CA THR A 203 -3.52 20.89 -5.40
C THR A 203 -2.74 19.64 -4.99
N PHE A 204 -2.58 18.70 -5.91
CA PHE A 204 -1.68 17.57 -5.70
C PHE A 204 -0.91 17.24 -6.98
N LYS A 205 0.27 16.65 -6.80
CA LYS A 205 1.08 16.15 -7.92
C LYS A 205 0.62 14.77 -8.33
N TYR A 206 0.57 14.50 -9.62
CA TYR A 206 0.27 13.19 -10.17
C TYR A 206 1.43 12.75 -11.05
N TYR A 207 2.25 11.85 -10.52
CA TYR A 207 3.43 11.34 -11.20
C TYR A 207 3.02 10.18 -12.11
N VAL A 208 3.15 10.40 -13.42
CA VAL A 208 2.80 9.41 -14.44
C VAL A 208 4.05 8.60 -14.77
N THR A 209 4.00 7.30 -14.52
CA THR A 209 4.99 6.34 -15.02
C THR A 209 4.30 5.22 -15.79
N ASN A 210 5.07 4.51 -16.61
CA ASN A 210 4.55 3.49 -17.54
C ASN A 210 4.68 2.06 -17.01
N SER A 211 5.27 1.90 -15.83
CA SER A 211 5.53 0.59 -15.24
C SER A 211 5.60 0.67 -13.72
N ILE A 212 5.33 -0.48 -13.08
CA ILE A 212 5.42 -0.63 -11.64
C ILE A 212 6.86 -0.38 -11.17
N ASP A 213 7.86 -0.79 -11.94
CA ASP A 213 9.27 -0.56 -11.60
C ASP A 213 9.63 0.93 -11.66
N ASP A 214 9.16 1.66 -12.68
CA ASP A 214 9.38 3.10 -12.77
C ASP A 214 8.68 3.85 -11.62
N MET A 215 7.48 3.41 -11.23
CA MET A 215 6.79 3.94 -10.05
C MET A 215 7.57 3.61 -8.77
N GLY A 216 8.05 2.38 -8.65
CA GLY A 216 8.88 1.91 -7.54
C GLY A 216 10.14 2.75 -7.36
N LEU A 217 10.78 3.20 -8.45
CA LEU A 217 11.93 4.10 -8.38
C LEU A 217 11.58 5.44 -7.72
N LEU A 218 10.37 5.97 -7.93
CA LEU A 218 9.91 7.18 -7.22
C LEU A 218 9.69 6.91 -5.72
N GLU A 219 9.49 5.65 -5.34
CA GLU A 219 9.35 5.16 -3.97
C GLU A 219 10.65 4.57 -3.39
N ASN A 220 11.81 4.83 -4.00
CA ASN A 220 13.12 4.34 -3.57
C ASN A 220 13.35 2.83 -3.74
N PHE A 221 12.72 2.19 -4.73
CA PHE A 221 12.92 0.78 -5.06
C PHE A 221 13.44 0.60 -6.49
N ASP A 222 14.51 -0.19 -6.66
CA ASP A 222 14.83 -0.76 -7.97
C ASP A 222 13.98 -2.00 -8.28
N PHE A 223 13.52 -2.67 -7.23
CA PHE A 223 12.66 -3.84 -7.28
C PHE A 223 11.92 -3.92 -5.95
N TYR A 224 10.65 -4.31 -5.97
CA TYR A 224 9.90 -4.55 -4.76
C TYR A 224 8.73 -5.50 -5.04
N PHE A 225 8.56 -6.47 -4.14
CA PHE A 225 7.36 -7.29 -4.08
C PHE A 225 6.39 -6.75 -3.02
N VAL A 226 6.95 -6.12 -2.00
CA VAL A 226 6.23 -5.61 -0.84
C VAL A 226 5.39 -4.38 -1.18
N GLY A 227 4.06 -4.47 -1.05
CA GLY A 227 3.18 -3.33 -1.28
C GLY A 227 3.14 -2.90 -2.75
N ILE A 228 3.39 -3.86 -3.65
CA ILE A 228 3.29 -3.70 -5.09
C ILE A 228 1.85 -3.30 -5.46
N THR A 229 1.75 -2.27 -6.29
CA THR A 229 0.49 -1.68 -6.74
C THR A 229 0.72 -0.92 -8.04
N THR A 230 -0.35 -0.55 -8.72
CA THR A 230 -0.33 0.30 -9.91
C THR A 230 -0.57 1.78 -9.59
N GLY A 231 -0.96 2.10 -8.35
CA GLY A 231 -1.29 3.43 -7.89
C GLY A 231 -1.08 3.58 -6.39
N LYS A 232 -0.66 4.77 -5.96
CA LYS A 232 -0.58 5.10 -4.54
C LYS A 232 -0.79 6.58 -4.30
N ALA A 233 -1.91 6.91 -3.66
CA ALA A 233 -2.16 8.23 -3.07
C ALA A 233 -1.38 8.41 -1.76
N ARG A 234 -0.81 9.60 -1.58
CA ARG A 234 0.02 9.96 -0.42
C ARG A 234 0.03 11.48 -0.21
N GLU A 235 0.76 11.95 0.80
CA GLU A 235 0.83 13.37 1.13
C GLU A 235 1.25 14.20 -0.10
N GLY A 236 0.44 15.20 -0.44
CA GLY A 236 0.67 16.08 -1.59
C GLY A 236 0.70 15.43 -2.99
N MET A 237 0.62 14.10 -3.13
CA MET A 237 0.84 13.46 -4.44
C MET A 237 0.12 12.11 -4.63
N ILE A 238 0.08 11.67 -5.88
CA ILE A 238 -0.28 10.33 -6.32
C ILE A 238 0.84 9.86 -7.26
N LEU A 239 1.26 8.61 -7.10
CA LEU A 239 2.16 7.93 -8.01
C LEU A 239 1.35 6.89 -8.79
N THR A 240 1.54 6.78 -10.11
CA THR A 240 0.88 5.76 -10.91
C THR A 240 1.84 5.07 -11.87
N ALA A 241 1.58 3.79 -12.11
CA ALA A 241 2.20 2.95 -13.13
C ALA A 241 1.29 2.72 -14.35
N LYS A 242 0.12 3.37 -14.44
CA LYS A 242 -0.86 3.14 -15.53
C LYS A 242 -0.44 3.73 -16.87
N GLY A 243 0.49 4.69 -16.88
CA GLY A 243 0.90 5.39 -18.09
C GLY A 243 -0.17 6.33 -18.66
N ASP A 244 -1.16 6.74 -17.86
CA ASP A 244 -2.21 7.67 -18.27
C ASP A 244 -2.56 8.70 -17.18
N GLU A 245 -3.21 9.79 -17.61
CA GLU A 245 -3.61 10.93 -16.77
C GLU A 245 -4.93 10.72 -15.99
N TYR A 246 -5.58 9.55 -16.09
CA TYR A 246 -6.91 9.30 -15.56
C TYR A 246 -7.00 8.04 -14.69
N TYR A 247 -6.79 8.23 -13.39
CA TYR A 247 -6.91 7.16 -12.39
C TYR A 247 -7.92 7.50 -11.27
N PRO A 248 -9.23 7.43 -11.56
CA PRO A 248 -10.31 7.75 -10.63
C PRO A 248 -10.20 7.11 -9.23
N HIS A 249 -9.76 5.85 -9.15
CA HIS A 249 -9.58 5.15 -7.87
C HIS A 249 -8.64 5.90 -6.91
N GLU A 250 -7.43 6.24 -7.37
CA GLU A 250 -6.47 7.00 -6.56
C GLU A 250 -6.92 8.45 -6.32
N PHE A 251 -7.64 9.05 -7.28
CA PHE A 251 -8.23 10.37 -7.07
C PHE A 251 -9.24 10.36 -5.92
N VAL A 252 -10.03 9.30 -5.76
CA VAL A 252 -10.96 9.20 -4.63
C VAL A 252 -10.20 9.20 -3.30
N HIS A 253 -9.15 8.37 -3.15
CA HIS A 253 -8.32 8.39 -1.93
C HIS A 253 -7.78 9.78 -1.60
N LYS A 254 -7.41 10.56 -2.62
CA LYS A 254 -6.87 11.91 -2.43
C LYS A 254 -7.92 12.97 -2.07
N LEU A 255 -9.16 12.80 -2.54
CA LEU A 255 -10.19 13.85 -2.52
C LEU A 255 -11.23 13.68 -1.42
N LEU A 256 -11.41 12.47 -0.88
CA LEU A 256 -12.36 12.27 0.21
C LEU A 256 -11.91 12.99 1.48
N PRO A 257 -12.86 13.38 2.36
CA PRO A 257 -12.49 13.93 3.66
C PRO A 257 -11.65 12.93 4.46
N GLU A 258 -10.62 13.44 5.13
CA GLU A 258 -9.81 12.63 6.04
C GLU A 258 -10.67 12.11 7.20
N ASN A 259 -10.48 10.84 7.53
CA ASN A 259 -11.11 10.21 8.68
C ASN A 259 -10.17 9.11 9.22
N PRO A 260 -9.47 9.32 10.34
CA PRO A 260 -8.55 8.33 10.90
C PRO A 260 -9.27 7.07 11.44
N ASN A 261 -10.60 7.09 11.49
CA ASN A 261 -11.43 5.97 11.87
C ASN A 261 -12.11 5.27 10.68
N ARG A 262 -11.79 5.66 9.45
CA ARG A 262 -12.24 4.92 8.27
C ARG A 262 -11.36 3.70 8.05
N GLY A 263 -11.95 2.52 8.19
CA GLY A 263 -11.21 1.26 8.03
C GLY A 263 -10.98 0.90 6.56
N TYR A 264 -10.02 0.01 6.34
CA TYR A 264 -9.55 -0.42 5.03
C TYR A 264 -10.66 -0.86 4.07
N ILE A 265 -11.63 -1.68 4.55
CA ILE A 265 -12.78 -2.12 3.74
C ILE A 265 -13.54 -0.93 3.14
N ILE A 266 -13.80 0.10 3.93
CA ILE A 266 -14.62 1.24 3.52
C ILE A 266 -13.79 2.24 2.72
N GLU A 267 -12.51 2.42 3.06
CA GLU A 267 -11.56 3.23 2.28
C GLU A 267 -11.45 2.70 0.83
N GLU A 268 -11.10 1.43 0.65
CA GLU A 268 -11.02 0.79 -0.67
C GLU A 268 -12.39 0.72 -1.34
N GLY A 269 -13.43 0.41 -0.57
CA GLY A 269 -14.79 0.32 -1.07
C GLY A 269 -15.30 1.61 -1.71
N LEU A 270 -15.00 2.75 -1.10
CA LEU A 270 -15.34 4.07 -1.65
C LEU A 270 -14.55 4.35 -2.92
N ALA A 271 -13.24 4.05 -2.94
CA ALA A 271 -12.40 4.22 -4.14
C ALA A 271 -12.85 3.34 -5.31
N VAL A 272 -13.28 2.11 -5.05
CA VAL A 272 -13.84 1.22 -6.07
C VAL A 272 -15.20 1.69 -6.55
N TYR A 273 -16.10 2.04 -5.62
CA TYR A 273 -17.46 2.43 -5.97
C TYR A 273 -17.55 3.78 -6.69
N LEU A 274 -16.78 4.76 -6.24
CA LEU A 274 -16.76 6.11 -6.82
C LEU A 274 -15.76 6.27 -7.95
N GLY A 275 -14.65 5.53 -7.92
CA GLY A 275 -13.53 5.68 -8.86
C GLY A 275 -13.50 4.55 -9.89
N THR A 276 -13.19 3.32 -9.48
CA THR A 276 -13.07 2.17 -10.41
C THR A 276 -14.32 1.98 -11.27
N ARG A 277 -15.51 2.31 -10.75
CA ARG A 277 -16.78 2.26 -11.47
C ARG A 277 -16.86 3.11 -12.74
N GLU A 278 -16.00 4.12 -12.89
CA GLU A 278 -15.85 4.86 -14.15
C GLU A 278 -15.41 3.95 -15.31
N ASN A 279 -14.69 2.87 -15.00
CA ASN A 279 -14.47 1.76 -15.92
C ASN A 279 -15.46 0.63 -15.60
N LYS A 280 -16.59 0.64 -16.30
CA LYS A 280 -17.69 -0.32 -16.07
C LYS A 280 -17.22 -1.78 -16.15
N THR A 281 -16.40 -2.12 -17.14
CA THR A 281 -15.93 -3.50 -17.34
C THR A 281 -15.05 -3.96 -16.18
N GLU A 282 -14.09 -3.13 -15.76
CA GLU A 282 -13.21 -3.42 -14.63
C GLU A 282 -14.00 -3.60 -13.33
N TYR A 283 -14.93 -2.69 -13.05
CA TYR A 283 -15.79 -2.74 -11.88
C TYR A 283 -16.71 -3.99 -11.90
N GLU A 284 -17.44 -4.25 -12.99
CA GLU A 284 -18.35 -5.40 -13.07
C GLU A 284 -17.58 -6.72 -12.95
N ASN A 285 -16.39 -6.83 -13.54
CA ASN A 285 -15.52 -8.02 -13.40
C ASN A 285 -15.08 -8.24 -11.95
N LEU A 286 -14.68 -7.17 -11.25
CA LEU A 286 -14.26 -7.25 -9.85
C LEU A 286 -15.42 -7.66 -8.93
N MET A 287 -16.59 -7.05 -9.11
CA MET A 287 -17.80 -7.38 -8.34
C MET A 287 -18.26 -8.82 -8.61
N LYS A 288 -18.18 -9.28 -9.87
CA LYS A 288 -18.53 -10.65 -10.27
C LYS A 288 -17.64 -11.70 -9.62
N LYS A 289 -16.33 -11.45 -9.44
CA LYS A 289 -15.42 -12.37 -8.74
C LYS A 289 -15.94 -12.67 -7.34
N LEU A 290 -16.23 -11.63 -6.56
CA LEU A 290 -16.74 -11.81 -5.20
C LEU A 290 -18.13 -12.46 -5.17
N ALA A 291 -19.04 -12.02 -6.05
CA ALA A 291 -20.37 -12.62 -6.12
C ALA A 291 -20.32 -14.12 -6.46
N THR A 292 -19.39 -14.52 -7.34
CA THR A 292 -19.15 -15.94 -7.66
C THR A 292 -18.63 -16.70 -6.45
N ASP A 293 -17.62 -16.16 -5.76
CA ASP A 293 -17.01 -16.81 -4.59
C ASP A 293 -18.02 -17.03 -3.44
N LEU A 294 -18.90 -16.06 -3.20
CA LEU A 294 -19.98 -16.18 -2.20
C LEU A 294 -20.93 -17.35 -2.52
N LYS A 295 -21.13 -17.66 -3.81
CA LYS A 295 -22.00 -18.75 -4.25
C LYS A 295 -21.28 -20.10 -4.24
N THR A 296 -20.02 -20.14 -4.64
CA THR A 296 -19.28 -21.40 -4.85
C THR A 296 -18.51 -21.85 -3.61
N SER A 297 -18.23 -20.95 -2.66
CA SER A 297 -17.44 -21.24 -1.46
C SER A 297 -18.00 -20.59 -0.18
N PRO A 298 -19.31 -20.68 0.12
CA PRO A 298 -19.95 -19.92 1.20
C PRO A 298 -19.40 -20.21 2.61
N GLU A 299 -18.89 -21.43 2.85
CA GLU A 299 -18.27 -21.80 4.14
C GLU A 299 -16.98 -21.03 4.42
N LYS A 300 -16.21 -20.71 3.38
CA LYS A 300 -14.94 -19.97 3.48
C LYS A 300 -15.13 -18.48 3.25
N ILE A 301 -15.90 -18.14 2.21
CA ILE A 301 -16.08 -16.79 1.70
C ILE A 301 -17.53 -16.39 1.94
N ASN A 302 -17.75 -15.56 2.94
CA ASN A 302 -19.06 -15.04 3.31
C ASN A 302 -18.92 -13.60 3.83
N PHE A 303 -20.06 -12.96 4.07
CA PHE A 303 -20.12 -11.59 4.56
C PHE A 303 -19.21 -11.35 5.77
N LYS A 304 -19.29 -12.20 6.79
CA LYS A 304 -18.49 -12.04 8.00
C LYS A 304 -17.00 -12.20 7.69
N SER A 305 -16.59 -13.27 6.99
CA SER A 305 -15.16 -13.56 6.76
C SER A 305 -14.46 -12.50 5.91
N ILE A 306 -15.18 -11.83 5.01
CA ILE A 306 -14.61 -10.76 4.19
C ILE A 306 -14.61 -9.42 4.91
N ILE A 307 -15.74 -9.02 5.52
CA ILE A 307 -15.85 -7.71 6.20
C ILE A 307 -14.93 -7.64 7.43
N SER A 308 -14.74 -8.76 8.13
CA SER A 308 -13.75 -8.87 9.22
C SER A 308 -12.31 -8.98 8.75
N GLN A 309 -12.07 -9.10 7.43
CA GLN A 309 -10.74 -9.31 6.85
C GLN A 309 -10.02 -10.58 7.32
N GLU A 310 -10.79 -11.63 7.68
CA GLU A 310 -10.27 -13.00 7.82
C GLU A 310 -9.80 -13.55 6.47
N VAL A 311 -10.56 -13.29 5.39
CA VAL A 311 -10.17 -13.60 4.01
C VAL A 311 -9.84 -12.31 3.28
N ARG A 312 -8.56 -11.92 3.30
CA ARG A 312 -8.06 -10.67 2.67
C ARG A 312 -7.80 -10.79 1.17
N TYR A 313 -7.44 -11.99 0.70
CA TYR A 313 -7.05 -12.22 -0.68
C TYR A 313 -7.55 -13.59 -1.18
N ASN A 314 -8.14 -13.60 -2.37
CA ASN A 314 -8.59 -14.82 -3.06
C ASN A 314 -8.29 -14.75 -4.58
N GLY A 315 -7.06 -14.34 -4.94
CA GLY A 315 -6.69 -14.00 -6.33
C GLY A 315 -7.03 -12.55 -6.71
N TYR A 316 -7.61 -11.81 -5.77
CA TYR A 316 -7.88 -10.37 -5.78
C TYR A 316 -8.06 -9.91 -4.32
N PRO A 317 -7.85 -8.62 -4.02
CA PRO A 317 -8.11 -8.09 -2.69
C PRO A 317 -9.62 -8.04 -2.43
N THR A 318 -10.10 -8.85 -1.48
CA THR A 318 -11.55 -9.03 -1.23
C THR A 318 -12.21 -7.77 -0.67
N ALA A 319 -11.43 -6.93 0.02
CA ALA A 319 -11.87 -5.65 0.58
C ALA A 319 -12.51 -4.74 -0.48
N TYR A 320 -11.99 -4.79 -1.70
CA TYR A 320 -12.37 -3.90 -2.80
C TYR A 320 -13.84 -4.11 -3.21
N PRO A 321 -14.25 -5.28 -3.73
CA PRO A 321 -15.65 -5.51 -4.08
C PRO A 321 -16.56 -5.58 -2.85
N ALA A 322 -16.05 -5.98 -1.68
CA ALA A 322 -16.87 -6.06 -0.49
C ALA A 322 -17.28 -4.68 0.04
N GLY A 323 -16.31 -3.77 0.16
CA GLY A 323 -16.55 -2.38 0.51
C GLY A 323 -17.39 -1.66 -0.55
N ALA A 324 -17.13 -1.91 -1.84
CA ALA A 324 -17.94 -1.36 -2.92
C ALA A 324 -19.40 -1.82 -2.85
N GLY A 325 -19.64 -3.08 -2.50
CA GLY A 325 -20.98 -3.61 -2.24
C GLY A 325 -21.70 -2.90 -1.09
N ILE A 326 -20.98 -2.55 -0.02
CA ILE A 326 -21.52 -1.74 1.09
C ILE A 326 -21.87 -0.33 0.60
N CYS A 327 -20.97 0.30 -0.16
CA CYS A 327 -21.19 1.63 -0.72
C CYS A 327 -22.40 1.64 -1.66
N GLU A 328 -22.51 0.66 -2.54
CA GLU A 328 -23.63 0.52 -3.46
C GLU A 328 -24.95 0.29 -2.72
N LEU A 329 -24.97 -0.58 -1.70
CA LEU A 329 -26.14 -0.78 -0.83
C LEU A 329 -26.59 0.54 -0.18
N ILE A 330 -25.67 1.26 0.46
CA ILE A 330 -25.97 2.52 1.13
C ILE A 330 -26.47 3.56 0.13
N TYR A 331 -25.80 3.69 -1.02
CA TYR A 331 -26.20 4.63 -2.05
C TYR A 331 -27.60 4.32 -2.60
N ASN A 332 -27.91 3.05 -2.85
CA ASN A 332 -29.24 2.65 -3.33
C ASN A 332 -30.36 3.00 -2.33
N LEU A 333 -30.07 3.03 -1.03
CA LEU A 333 -31.05 3.31 0.01
C LEU A 333 -31.10 4.77 0.45
N LYS A 334 -29.97 5.48 0.40
CA LYS A 334 -29.77 6.79 1.05
C LYS A 334 -29.05 7.82 0.16
N GLY A 335 -28.69 7.45 -1.07
CA GLY A 335 -27.97 8.31 -2.01
C GLY A 335 -26.66 8.85 -1.47
N ASP A 336 -26.28 10.04 -1.95
CA ASP A 336 -25.05 10.73 -1.52
C ASP A 336 -25.04 11.04 -0.02
N ASP A 337 -26.19 11.27 0.62
CA ASP A 337 -26.27 11.51 2.06
C ASP A 337 -25.83 10.30 2.88
N GLY A 338 -26.15 9.09 2.40
CA GLY A 338 -25.67 7.85 3.02
C GLY A 338 -24.16 7.70 2.90
N LEU A 339 -23.61 7.97 1.72
CA LEU A 339 -22.15 7.89 1.50
C LEU A 339 -21.40 8.96 2.31
N ARG A 340 -21.92 10.19 2.39
CA ARG A 340 -21.35 11.25 3.24
C ARG A 340 -21.32 10.87 4.72
N GLN A 341 -22.34 10.15 5.20
CA GLN A 341 -22.32 9.61 6.56
C GLN A 341 -21.26 8.51 6.68
N LEU A 342 -21.24 7.54 5.76
CA LEU A 342 -20.27 6.45 5.76
C LEU A 342 -18.81 6.94 5.77
N MET A 343 -18.49 7.96 4.97
CA MET A 343 -17.15 8.56 4.89
C MET A 343 -16.65 9.09 6.24
N LYS A 344 -17.56 9.53 7.12
CA LYS A 344 -17.27 10.13 8.43
C LYS A 344 -17.44 9.15 9.60
N SER A 345 -18.00 7.98 9.35
CA SER A 345 -18.27 6.97 10.37
C SER A 345 -17.00 6.27 10.84
N ASP A 346 -17.05 5.73 12.05
CA ASP A 346 -16.08 4.74 12.51
C ASP A 346 -16.36 3.39 11.84
N THR A 347 -15.36 2.87 11.14
CA THR A 347 -15.43 1.65 10.34
C THR A 347 -14.13 0.85 10.43
N LYS A 348 -13.35 1.02 11.51
CA LYS A 348 -12.03 0.37 11.68
C LYS A 348 -12.09 -1.16 11.68
N ASP A 349 -13.14 -1.70 12.26
CA ASP A 349 -13.34 -3.13 12.44
C ASP A 349 -14.74 -3.58 12.03
N PHE A 350 -14.97 -4.89 12.06
CA PHE A 350 -16.24 -5.51 11.69
C PHE A 350 -17.43 -4.89 12.45
N GLU A 351 -17.36 -4.81 13.78
CA GLU A 351 -18.48 -4.30 14.58
C GLU A 351 -18.78 -2.84 14.28
N SER A 352 -17.75 -2.02 14.12
CA SER A 352 -17.88 -0.60 13.78
C SER A 352 -18.48 -0.42 12.38
N ILE A 353 -18.08 -1.24 11.40
CA ILE A 353 -18.69 -1.28 10.07
C ILE A 353 -20.18 -1.60 10.19
N ILE A 354 -20.55 -2.70 10.86
CA ILE A 354 -21.95 -3.13 10.97
C ILE A 354 -22.78 -2.06 11.68
N LYS A 355 -22.32 -1.54 12.82
CA LYS A 355 -23.00 -0.48 13.57
C LYS A 355 -23.25 0.74 12.70
N SER A 356 -22.24 1.18 11.94
CA SER A 356 -22.33 2.33 11.05
C SER A 356 -23.31 2.09 9.90
N VAL A 357 -23.21 0.94 9.23
CA VAL A 357 -24.10 0.59 8.11
C VAL A 357 -25.55 0.44 8.60
N CYS A 358 -25.80 -0.23 9.72
CA CYS A 358 -27.13 -0.34 10.34
C CYS A 358 -27.69 1.04 10.71
N SER A 359 -26.87 1.93 11.30
CA SER A 359 -27.29 3.28 11.66
C SER A 359 -27.71 4.11 10.45
N ILE A 360 -26.95 4.03 9.34
CA ILE A 360 -27.22 4.77 8.11
C ILE A 360 -28.45 4.21 7.40
N THR A 361 -28.52 2.89 7.24
CA THR A 361 -29.56 2.22 6.44
C THR A 361 -30.87 2.03 7.20
N LYS A 362 -30.83 2.04 8.55
CA LYS A 362 -31.92 1.61 9.45
C LYS A 362 -32.30 0.14 9.31
N LEU A 363 -31.37 -0.68 8.80
CA LEU A 363 -31.52 -2.13 8.71
C LEU A 363 -30.91 -2.81 9.94
N THR A 364 -31.44 -3.99 10.28
CA THR A 364 -30.77 -4.91 11.22
C THR A 364 -29.55 -5.54 10.53
N GLU A 365 -28.59 -6.06 11.30
CA GLU A 365 -27.40 -6.73 10.76
C GLU A 365 -27.75 -7.84 9.75
N ALA A 366 -28.68 -8.72 10.11
CA ALA A 366 -29.15 -9.78 9.21
C ALA A 366 -29.72 -9.24 7.88
N LYS A 367 -30.40 -8.08 7.91
CA LYS A 367 -30.92 -7.43 6.70
C LYS A 367 -29.81 -6.74 5.90
N VAL A 368 -28.80 -6.17 6.57
CA VAL A 368 -27.61 -5.63 5.91
C VAL A 368 -26.90 -6.74 5.13
N GLN A 369 -26.65 -7.89 5.77
CA GLN A 369 -26.03 -9.03 5.11
C GLN A 369 -26.85 -9.51 3.90
N ALA A 370 -28.17 -9.67 4.06
CA ALA A 370 -29.04 -10.11 2.98
C ALA A 370 -29.05 -9.12 1.78
N GLU A 371 -29.18 -7.82 2.04
CA GLU A 371 -29.20 -6.80 0.99
C GLU A 371 -27.82 -6.57 0.36
N TRP A 372 -26.73 -6.77 1.10
CA TRP A 372 -25.38 -6.76 0.56
C TRP A 372 -25.14 -7.94 -0.39
N ASN A 373 -25.54 -9.15 0.00
CA ASN A 373 -25.48 -10.33 -0.89
C ASN A 373 -26.28 -10.08 -2.17
N LYS A 374 -27.52 -9.60 -2.04
CA LYS A 374 -28.37 -9.24 -3.18
C LYS A 374 -27.78 -8.15 -4.06
N THR A 375 -27.03 -7.21 -3.49
CA THR A 375 -26.32 -6.18 -4.25
C THR A 375 -25.23 -6.80 -5.12
N LEU A 376 -24.49 -7.77 -4.60
CA LEU A 376 -23.44 -8.48 -5.34
C LEU A 376 -23.98 -9.49 -6.37
N GLU A 377 -25.08 -10.18 -6.06
CA GLU A 377 -25.69 -11.19 -6.94
C GLU A 377 -26.06 -10.64 -8.33
N LYS A 378 -26.35 -9.35 -8.44
CA LYS A 378 -26.63 -8.65 -9.72
C LYS A 378 -25.49 -8.80 -10.75
N TYR A 379 -24.28 -9.08 -10.29
CA TYR A 379 -23.09 -9.21 -11.15
C TYR A 379 -22.82 -10.64 -11.63
N ILE A 380 -23.56 -11.65 -11.14
CA ILE A 380 -23.39 -13.07 -11.55
C ILE A 380 -23.88 -13.31 -13.00
N GLY A 381 -24.83 -12.51 -13.49
CA GLY A 381 -25.47 -12.68 -14.81
C GLY A 381 -25.07 -11.66 -15.89
N LYS A 382 -24.28 -10.64 -15.56
CA LYS A 382 -23.78 -9.67 -16.55
C LYS A 382 -22.46 -10.18 -17.12
N SER A 383 -22.51 -10.98 -18.18
CA SER A 383 -21.34 -11.15 -19.05
C SER A 383 -21.24 -9.94 -19.96
N SER A 384 -20.06 -9.34 -20.01
CA SER A 384 -19.61 -8.42 -21.05
C SER A 384 -19.87 -9.04 -22.43
N GLN A 385 -20.98 -8.66 -23.07
CA GLN A 385 -21.16 -8.78 -24.51
C GLN A 385 -20.28 -7.70 -25.17
N THR A 386 -18.97 -7.90 -25.22
CA THR A 386 -18.09 -7.27 -26.22
C THR A 386 -16.73 -7.94 -26.18
N GLU A 387 -16.62 -9.11 -26.82
CA GLU A 387 -15.38 -9.63 -27.37
C GLU A 387 -15.73 -10.69 -28.42
N GLU A 388 -16.39 -10.23 -29.48
CA GLU A 388 -16.49 -10.95 -30.76
C GLU A 388 -16.76 -9.92 -31.87
N ILE A 389 -15.76 -9.10 -32.20
CA ILE A 389 -15.61 -8.51 -33.55
C ILE A 389 -14.12 -8.42 -33.89
N GLN A 390 -13.68 -9.37 -34.73
CA GLN A 390 -12.65 -9.28 -35.77
C GLN A 390 -11.20 -8.87 -35.40
N ASN A 391 -10.31 -9.86 -35.39
CA ASN A 391 -9.43 -10.14 -36.55
C ASN A 391 -8.95 -11.59 -36.55
#